data_AF-A0A5C5P0U3-F1
#
_entry.id   AF-A0A5C5P0U3-F1
#
_cell.length_a   1.000
_cell.length_b   1.000
_cell.length_c   1.000
_cell.angle_alpha   90.00
_cell.angle_beta   90.00
_cell.angle_gamma   90.00
#
_symmetry.space_group_name_H-M   'P 1'
#
loop_
_entity.id
_entity.type
_entity.pdbx_description
1 polymer ?
#
loop_
_entity_poly.entity_id
_entity_poly.type
_entity_poly.pdbx_seq_one_letter_code
_entity_poly.pdbx_strand_id
1 'polypeptide(L)'
;MSRSETVWIVDDDRSIRWVLEKALQQEGMTTQSFDSADGVMSRLARQQPDVIISDIRMPGASGLDLLARIREQHPRLPVIIMTAHSDLDSAVASYQGGAFEYLPKPFDVDEAVALVKRANQHAQEQQNQEAPPTLTRTPEIIGEAPAMQEVFRAIGRLSHSNITVLINGESGTGKELVAHALHRHSPRAASPFIALNMAAIPKDLMESELFGHEKGAFTGAANLRRGRFEQADGGTLFLDEIGDMPADTQTRLLRVLADGEFYRVGGHTPVKVDVRIIAATHQNLETLVHAGKFREDLFHRLNVIRIHIPRMSDRREDIPTLARHFLSRAAQELAVEPKLLKSETEEYLKNLPWPGNVRQLENTCRWITVMASGREVHISDLPPELLSLPQDSAPVTNWEQALRQWADQALARGQSNLLDSAVPAFERIMIETALKHTAGRRRDAAVLLGWGRNTLTRKIKELGMKVDGGDDDEGDDA
;
A
#
# COMPACT_ATOMS: atom_id res chain seq x y z
N MET A 1 -39.43 15.68 -3.53
CA MET A 1 -38.59 16.37 -2.54
C MET A 1 -37.57 15.36 -2.06
N SER A 2 -36.29 15.53 -2.39
CA SER A 2 -35.23 14.66 -1.87
C SER A 2 -35.19 14.82 -0.35
N ARG A 3 -35.27 13.69 0.37
CA ARG A 3 -35.11 13.65 1.83
C ARG A 3 -33.73 14.24 2.16
N SER A 4 -33.67 15.20 3.09
CA SER A 4 -32.39 15.74 3.57
C SER A 4 -31.67 14.67 4.37
N GLU A 5 -30.52 14.23 3.88
CA GLU A 5 -29.70 13.19 4.51
C GLU A 5 -29.19 13.69 5.87
N THR A 6 -29.41 12.91 6.92
CA THR A 6 -29.04 13.24 8.30
C THR A 6 -27.80 12.46 8.71
N VAL A 7 -26.73 13.17 9.08
CA VAL A 7 -25.44 12.58 9.45
C VAL A 7 -25.13 12.91 10.90
N TRP A 8 -24.80 11.91 11.71
CA TRP A 8 -24.38 12.13 13.09
C TRP A 8 -22.87 12.01 13.22
N ILE A 9 -22.25 12.96 13.92
CA ILE A 9 -20.80 13.03 14.10
C ILE A 9 -20.50 12.83 15.59
N VAL A 10 -19.62 11.89 15.91
CA VAL A 10 -19.28 11.48 17.27
C VAL A 10 -17.77 11.56 17.43
N ASP A 11 -17.31 12.54 18.19
CA ASP A 11 -15.89 12.80 18.38
C ASP A 11 -15.68 13.65 19.64
N ASP A 12 -14.65 13.37 20.43
CA ASP A 12 -14.33 14.18 21.60
C ASP A 12 -13.67 15.51 21.21
N ASP A 13 -12.99 15.57 20.07
CA ASP A 13 -12.39 16.80 19.54
C ASP A 13 -13.45 17.70 18.89
N ARG A 14 -13.67 18.86 19.52
CA ARG A 14 -14.58 19.90 19.03
C ARG A 14 -14.19 20.45 17.66
N SER A 15 -12.89 20.53 17.36
CA SER A 15 -12.36 21.05 16.11
C SER A 15 -12.75 20.15 14.95
N ILE A 16 -12.60 18.84 15.14
CA ILE A 16 -12.95 17.81 14.14
C ILE A 16 -14.45 17.83 13.87
N ARG A 17 -15.27 17.88 14.92
CA ARG A 17 -16.74 18.01 14.77
C ARG A 17 -17.12 19.25 13.99
N TRP A 18 -16.53 20.40 14.33
CA TRP A 18 -16.85 21.66 13.66
C TRP A 18 -16.49 21.64 12.17
N VAL A 19 -15.32 21.10 11.81
CA VAL A 19 -14.89 20.99 10.41
C VAL A 19 -15.84 20.08 9.62
N LEU A 20 -16.15 18.89 10.15
CA LEU A 20 -17.08 17.95 9.50
C LEU A 20 -18.51 18.51 9.39
N GLU A 21 -19.00 19.18 10.44
CA GLU A 21 -20.30 19.84 10.39
C GLU A 21 -20.39 20.87 9.27
N LYS A 22 -19.37 21.72 9.14
CA LYS A 22 -19.35 22.78 8.12
C LYS A 22 -19.31 22.20 6.72
N ALA A 23 -18.47 21.19 6.50
CA ALA A 23 -18.32 20.52 5.23
C ALA A 23 -19.62 19.85 4.76
N LEU A 24 -20.23 19.04 5.63
CA LEU A 24 -21.44 18.30 5.30
C LEU A 24 -22.66 19.23 5.13
N GLN A 25 -22.73 20.32 5.89
CA GLN A 25 -23.78 21.34 5.73
C GLN A 25 -23.67 22.11 4.41
N GLN A 26 -22.45 22.40 3.94
CA GLN A 26 -22.24 23.04 2.64
C GLN A 26 -22.77 22.17 1.49
N GLU A 27 -22.77 20.86 1.67
CA GLU A 27 -23.27 19.86 0.72
C GLU A 27 -24.76 19.54 0.90
N GLY A 28 -25.46 20.31 1.74
CA GLY A 28 -26.92 20.20 1.94
C GLY A 28 -27.36 19.07 2.88
N MET A 29 -26.43 18.44 3.62
CA MET A 29 -26.75 17.42 4.62
C MET A 29 -27.06 18.06 5.98
N THR A 30 -27.97 17.44 6.73
CA THR A 30 -28.27 17.87 8.11
C THR A 30 -27.34 17.16 9.07
N THR A 31 -26.61 17.89 9.91
CA THR A 31 -25.66 17.30 10.86
C THR A 31 -26.10 17.43 12.31
N GLN A 32 -25.74 16.45 13.12
CA GLN A 32 -25.85 16.53 14.57
C GLN A 32 -24.59 15.95 15.23
N SER A 33 -23.97 16.72 16.11
CA SER A 33 -22.73 16.33 16.79
C SER A 33 -22.94 15.83 18.22
N PHE A 34 -22.12 14.88 18.62
CA PHE A 34 -22.05 14.28 19.96
C PHE A 34 -20.59 14.26 20.41
N ASP A 35 -20.36 14.44 21.71
CA ASP A 35 -19.03 14.38 22.33
C ASP A 35 -18.70 13.01 22.93
N SER A 36 -19.65 12.07 22.89
CA SER A 36 -19.56 10.78 23.55
C SER A 36 -20.52 9.75 22.93
N ALA A 37 -20.14 8.48 23.01
CA ALA A 37 -20.95 7.37 22.49
C ALA A 37 -22.30 7.18 23.23
N ASP A 38 -22.37 7.51 24.52
CA ASP A 38 -23.60 7.34 25.31
C ASP A 38 -24.73 8.29 24.86
N GLY A 39 -24.36 9.50 24.43
CA GLY A 39 -25.30 10.47 23.86
C GLY A 39 -25.95 9.96 22.56
N VAL A 40 -25.19 9.20 21.76
CA VAL A 40 -25.63 8.63 20.48
C VAL A 40 -26.67 7.54 20.71
N MET A 41 -26.38 6.56 21.57
CA MET A 41 -27.30 5.45 21.85
C MET A 41 -28.64 5.94 22.42
N SER A 42 -28.60 6.94 23.31
CA SER A 42 -29.82 7.56 23.87
C SER A 42 -30.67 8.25 22.80
N ARG A 43 -30.03 8.81 21.77
CA ARG A 43 -30.71 9.46 20.65
C ARG A 43 -31.23 8.46 19.62
N LEU A 44 -30.47 7.39 19.32
CA LEU A 44 -30.86 6.30 18.42
C LEU A 44 -32.19 5.67 18.80
N ALA A 45 -32.48 5.59 20.11
CA ALA A 45 -33.76 5.11 20.62
C ALA A 45 -34.97 5.98 20.21
N ARG A 46 -34.75 7.23 19.78
CA ARG A 46 -35.81 8.20 19.42
C ARG A 46 -35.82 8.58 17.95
N GLN A 47 -34.65 8.61 17.31
CA GLN A 47 -34.47 9.05 15.93
C GLN A 47 -33.26 8.34 15.33
N GLN A 48 -33.32 7.91 14.07
CA GLN A 48 -32.18 7.30 13.37
C GLN A 48 -31.60 8.29 12.35
N PRO A 49 -30.27 8.47 12.30
CA PRO A 49 -29.62 9.14 11.19
C PRO A 49 -29.58 8.22 9.96
N ASP A 50 -29.15 8.75 8.83
CA ASP A 50 -28.85 7.97 7.63
C ASP A 50 -27.42 7.41 7.68
N VAL A 51 -26.46 8.15 8.27
CA VAL A 51 -25.05 7.73 8.50
C VAL A 51 -24.55 8.21 9.86
N ILE A 52 -23.70 7.41 10.52
CA ILE A 52 -22.93 7.83 11.71
C ILE A 52 -21.45 7.90 11.34
N ILE A 53 -20.76 8.95 11.76
CA ILE A 53 -19.31 9.07 11.74
C ILE A 53 -18.84 9.09 13.20
N SER A 54 -17.98 8.15 13.62
CA SER A 54 -17.53 8.04 15.01
C SER A 54 -16.02 7.88 15.12
N ASP A 55 -15.37 8.59 16.03
CA ASP A 55 -13.99 8.28 16.44
C ASP A 55 -13.92 6.91 17.15
N ILE A 56 -12.85 6.14 16.95
CA ILE A 56 -12.53 4.92 17.70
C ILE A 56 -12.24 5.25 19.16
N ARG A 57 -11.45 6.29 19.43
CA ARG A 57 -10.99 6.60 20.78
C ARG A 57 -11.73 7.82 21.32
N MET A 58 -12.66 7.57 22.23
CA MET A 58 -13.37 8.61 22.95
C MET A 58 -13.32 8.30 24.46
N PRO A 59 -13.42 9.31 25.34
CA PRO A 59 -13.56 9.08 26.77
C PRO A 59 -14.82 8.25 27.08
N GLY A 60 -14.66 7.15 27.81
CA GLY A 60 -15.75 6.23 28.14
C GLY A 60 -15.83 5.04 27.18
N ALA A 61 -16.99 4.82 26.56
CA ALA A 61 -17.17 3.75 25.58
C ALA A 61 -16.45 4.09 24.26
N SER A 62 -15.72 3.12 23.71
CA SER A 62 -14.99 3.31 22.44
C SER A 62 -15.94 3.37 21.24
N GLY A 63 -15.48 3.93 20.13
CA GLY A 63 -16.22 3.90 18.85
C GLY A 63 -16.49 2.49 18.34
N LEU A 64 -15.63 1.52 18.68
CA LEU A 64 -15.83 0.11 18.37
C LEU A 64 -16.93 -0.51 19.25
N ASP A 65 -17.02 -0.13 20.53
CA ASP A 65 -18.12 -0.56 21.41
C ASP A 65 -19.45 0.04 20.93
N LEU A 66 -19.42 1.30 20.48
CA LEU A 66 -20.57 1.96 19.87
C LEU A 66 -21.00 1.24 18.59
N LEU A 67 -20.06 0.91 17.69
CA LEU A 67 -20.31 0.15 16.46
C LEU A 67 -20.96 -1.20 16.76
N ALA A 68 -20.42 -1.95 17.73
CA ALA A 68 -20.95 -3.26 18.11
C ALA A 68 -22.42 -3.16 18.59
N ARG A 69 -22.73 -2.16 19.42
CA ARG A 69 -24.10 -1.89 19.90
C ARG A 69 -25.04 -1.44 18.77
N ILE A 70 -24.56 -0.57 17.88
CA ILE A 70 -25.33 -0.11 16.72
C ILE A 70 -25.64 -1.28 15.81
N ARG A 71 -24.69 -2.17 15.56
CA ARG A 71 -24.92 -3.35 14.72
C ARG A 71 -25.95 -4.30 15.31
N GLU A 72 -25.95 -4.50 16.63
CA GLU A 72 -26.92 -5.36 17.30
C GLU A 72 -28.35 -4.81 17.22
N GLN A 73 -28.51 -3.48 17.35
CA GLN A 73 -29.84 -2.85 17.42
C GLN A 73 -30.34 -2.28 16.07
N HIS A 74 -29.40 -1.88 15.20
CA HIS A 74 -29.61 -1.18 13.93
C HIS A 74 -28.62 -1.66 12.86
N PRO A 75 -28.65 -2.95 12.44
CA PRO A 75 -27.67 -3.56 11.54
C PRO A 75 -27.59 -2.94 10.14
N ARG A 76 -28.58 -2.12 9.75
CA ARG A 76 -28.64 -1.45 8.44
C ARG A 76 -28.13 -0.01 8.46
N LEU A 77 -27.74 0.50 9.62
CA LEU A 77 -27.24 1.86 9.76
C LEU A 77 -25.75 1.88 9.43
N PRO A 78 -25.32 2.49 8.31
CA PRO A 78 -23.90 2.58 7.99
C PRO A 78 -23.17 3.45 9.02
N VAL A 79 -22.09 2.90 9.57
CA VAL A 79 -21.20 3.59 10.50
C VAL A 79 -19.82 3.74 9.85
N ILE A 80 -19.37 4.97 9.70
CA ILE A 80 -18.02 5.35 9.32
C ILE A 80 -17.21 5.52 10.59
N ILE A 81 -16.05 4.88 10.65
CA ILE A 81 -15.15 4.99 11.80
C ILE A 81 -14.01 5.94 11.46
N MET A 82 -13.71 6.88 12.34
CA MET A 82 -12.52 7.73 12.28
C MET A 82 -11.48 7.18 13.24
N THR A 83 -10.21 7.16 12.87
CA THR A 83 -9.13 6.84 13.81
C THR A 83 -7.88 7.66 13.53
N ALA A 84 -7.22 8.05 14.64
CA ALA A 84 -5.90 8.67 14.65
C ALA A 84 -4.76 7.63 14.56
N HIS A 85 -5.10 6.34 14.70
CA HIS A 85 -4.14 5.25 14.61
C HIS A 85 -4.48 4.32 13.46
N SER A 86 -3.41 3.95 12.77
CA SER A 86 -3.43 3.43 11.43
C SER A 86 -3.17 1.92 11.45
N ASP A 87 -3.60 1.27 12.54
CA ASP A 87 -3.33 -0.12 12.86
C ASP A 87 -4.32 -1.08 12.18
N LEU A 88 -3.75 -2.15 11.61
CA LEU A 88 -4.47 -3.19 10.89
C LEU A 88 -5.65 -3.77 11.71
N ASP A 89 -5.45 -4.01 13.00
CA ASP A 89 -6.48 -4.62 13.86
C ASP A 89 -7.71 -3.72 14.00
N SER A 90 -7.53 -2.41 14.13
CA SER A 90 -8.65 -1.45 14.19
C SER A 90 -9.38 -1.35 12.85
N ALA A 91 -8.65 -1.35 11.73
CA ALA A 91 -9.24 -1.37 10.40
C ALA A 91 -10.04 -2.67 10.19
N VAL A 92 -9.46 -3.83 10.51
CA VAL A 92 -10.10 -5.12 10.30
C VAL A 92 -11.22 -5.37 11.30
N ALA A 93 -11.07 -5.00 12.57
CA ALA A 93 -12.14 -5.06 13.57
C ALA A 93 -13.30 -4.13 13.23
N SER A 94 -13.06 -2.99 12.57
CA SER A 94 -14.13 -2.13 12.06
C SER A 94 -14.88 -2.82 10.91
N TYR A 95 -14.18 -3.35 9.91
CA TYR A 95 -14.82 -4.09 8.79
C TYR A 95 -15.55 -5.35 9.26
N GLN A 96 -14.91 -6.17 10.10
CA GLN A 96 -15.52 -7.36 10.68
C GLN A 96 -16.64 -6.99 11.67
N GLY A 97 -16.50 -5.87 12.38
CA GLY A 97 -17.50 -5.27 13.27
C GLY A 97 -18.71 -4.66 12.56
N GLY A 98 -18.68 -4.54 11.23
CA GLY A 98 -19.80 -4.05 10.42
C GLY A 98 -19.77 -2.54 10.13
N ALA A 99 -18.63 -1.88 10.30
CA ALA A 99 -18.43 -0.52 9.81
C ALA A 99 -18.54 -0.50 8.28
N PHE A 100 -19.15 0.55 7.75
CA PHE A 100 -19.27 0.77 6.32
C PHE A 100 -17.90 1.10 5.70
N GLU A 101 -17.19 2.07 6.27
CA GLU A 101 -15.85 2.44 5.82
C GLU A 101 -15.07 3.19 6.91
N TYR A 102 -13.77 3.41 6.70
CA TYR A 102 -12.85 4.08 7.62
C TYR A 102 -12.30 5.38 7.04
N LEU A 103 -12.19 6.42 7.88
CA LEU A 103 -11.62 7.73 7.57
C LEU A 103 -10.39 8.04 8.47
N PRO A 104 -9.16 8.04 7.92
CA PRO A 104 -7.93 8.32 8.69
C PRO A 104 -7.83 9.78 9.11
N LYS A 105 -7.35 10.05 10.34
CA LYS A 105 -6.96 11.40 10.76
C LYS A 105 -5.44 11.59 10.56
N PRO A 106 -4.96 12.67 9.91
CA PRO A 106 -5.74 13.76 9.30
C PRO A 106 -6.40 13.32 7.97
N PHE A 107 -7.63 13.78 7.73
CA PHE A 107 -8.38 13.51 6.49
C PHE A 107 -8.57 14.77 5.65
N ASP A 108 -8.76 14.58 4.36
CA ASP A 108 -9.32 15.60 3.48
C ASP A 108 -10.85 15.70 3.68
N VAL A 109 -11.36 16.92 3.70
CA VAL A 109 -12.78 17.20 3.92
C VAL A 109 -13.64 16.69 2.75
N ASP A 110 -13.13 16.78 1.52
CA ASP A 110 -13.81 16.30 0.33
C ASP A 110 -13.89 14.76 0.33
N GLU A 111 -12.85 14.08 0.82
CA GLU A 111 -12.85 12.61 1.00
C GLU A 111 -13.93 12.20 2.01
N ALA A 112 -14.04 12.90 3.14
CA ALA A 112 -15.05 12.63 4.16
C ALA A 112 -16.48 12.81 3.62
N VAL A 113 -16.75 13.89 2.88
CA VAL A 113 -18.04 14.13 2.23
C VAL A 113 -18.38 13.02 1.23
N ALA A 114 -17.42 12.66 0.38
CA ALA A 114 -17.62 11.62 -0.62
C ALA A 114 -17.91 10.25 0.03
N LEU A 115 -17.28 9.96 1.16
CA LEU A 115 -17.51 8.76 1.96
C LEU A 115 -18.95 8.68 2.47
N VAL A 116 -19.45 9.78 3.02
CA VAL A 116 -20.83 9.86 3.54
C VAL A 116 -21.87 9.70 2.43
N LYS A 117 -21.65 10.33 1.27
CA LYS A 117 -22.56 10.17 0.11
C LYS A 117 -22.61 8.71 -0.36
N ARG A 118 -21.46 8.03 -0.41
CA ARG A 118 -21.40 6.59 -0.74
C ARG A 118 -22.10 5.73 0.29
N ALA A 119 -21.93 6.03 1.58
CA ALA A 119 -22.61 5.32 2.67
C ALA A 119 -24.14 5.45 2.59
N ASN A 120 -24.65 6.66 2.30
CA ASN A 120 -26.08 6.91 2.09
C ASN A 120 -26.63 6.13 0.89
N GLN A 121 -25.91 6.11 -0.23
CA GLN A 121 -26.30 5.34 -1.41
C GLN A 121 -26.33 3.83 -1.12
N HIS A 122 -25.32 3.32 -0.41
CA HIS A 122 -25.23 1.91 -0.08
C HIS A 122 -26.33 1.45 0.89
N ALA A 123 -26.69 2.27 1.88
CA ALA A 123 -27.80 1.99 2.79
C ALA A 123 -29.15 1.91 2.07
N GLN A 124 -29.32 2.65 0.97
CA GLN A 124 -30.51 2.56 0.11
C GLN A 124 -30.53 1.27 -0.71
N GLU A 125 -29.36 0.74 -1.11
CA GLU A 125 -29.22 -0.48 -1.93
C GLU A 125 -29.24 -1.78 -1.10
N GLN A 126 -28.77 -1.75 0.16
CA GLN A 126 -28.54 -2.92 1.02
C GLN A 126 -29.78 -3.49 1.74
N GLN A 127 -31.00 -3.31 1.22
CA GLN A 127 -32.21 -3.85 1.88
C GLN A 127 -32.28 -5.40 1.99
N ASN A 128 -31.24 -6.17 1.61
CA ASN A 128 -31.34 -7.61 1.38
C ASN A 128 -30.28 -8.57 1.98
N GLN A 129 -29.24 -8.20 2.75
CA GLN A 129 -28.29 -9.22 3.28
C GLN A 129 -27.71 -8.91 4.69
N GLU A 130 -27.57 -9.95 5.52
CA GLU A 130 -27.03 -9.94 6.89
C GLU A 130 -25.59 -10.47 6.97
N ALA A 131 -24.77 -9.95 7.91
CA ALA A 131 -23.36 -10.32 8.10
C ALA A 131 -23.07 -10.98 9.49
N PRO A 132 -22.13 -11.95 9.59
CA PRO A 132 -21.82 -12.70 10.83
C PRO A 132 -20.66 -12.11 11.68
N PRO A 133 -20.40 -12.61 12.93
CA PRO A 133 -19.61 -11.90 13.96
C PRO A 133 -18.11 -12.27 14.04
N THR A 134 -17.35 -11.46 14.78
CA THR A 134 -15.88 -11.32 14.80
C THR A 134 -15.17 -11.90 16.04
N LEU A 135 -13.90 -12.31 15.89
CA LEU A 135 -12.92 -12.62 16.96
C LEU A 135 -11.68 -11.71 16.84
N THR A 136 -11.19 -11.17 17.96
CA THR A 136 -10.02 -10.26 18.09
C THR A 136 -8.72 -11.00 18.44
N ARG A 137 -7.56 -10.51 17.94
CA ARG A 137 -6.18 -10.69 18.48
C ARG A 137 -5.18 -9.76 17.77
N THR A 138 -4.15 -9.35 18.52
CA THR A 138 -2.96 -8.47 18.33
C THR A 138 -2.39 -8.17 16.92
N PRO A 139 -1.87 -6.93 16.67
CA PRO A 139 -1.48 -6.48 15.33
C PRO A 139 -0.05 -6.88 14.98
N GLU A 140 0.13 -7.40 13.76
CA GLU A 140 1.41 -7.90 13.23
C GLU A 140 2.00 -6.99 12.14
N ILE A 141 1.20 -6.06 11.59
CA ILE A 141 1.62 -5.09 10.57
C ILE A 141 1.54 -3.68 11.15
N ILE A 142 2.68 -2.98 11.11
CA ILE A 142 2.84 -1.60 11.57
C ILE A 142 2.96 -0.69 10.36
N GLY A 143 2.16 0.37 10.32
CA GLY A 143 2.31 1.45 9.35
C GLY A 143 1.33 2.57 9.64
N GLU A 144 1.82 3.80 9.75
CA GLU A 144 1.02 4.99 9.98
C GLU A 144 0.81 5.84 8.71
N ALA A 145 1.67 5.66 7.71
CA ALA A 145 1.67 6.42 6.47
C ALA A 145 0.36 6.25 5.67
N PRO A 146 -0.11 7.31 4.99
CA PRO A 146 -1.29 7.26 4.12
C PRO A 146 -1.24 6.14 3.09
N ALA A 147 -0.07 5.88 2.50
CA ALA A 147 0.13 4.82 1.51
C ALA A 147 -0.13 3.40 2.08
N MET A 148 0.09 3.18 3.38
CA MET A 148 -0.22 1.91 4.04
C MET A 148 -1.71 1.76 4.35
N GLN A 149 -2.46 2.86 4.45
CA GLN A 149 -3.90 2.81 4.73
C GLN A 149 -4.68 2.16 3.59
N GLU A 150 -4.25 2.36 2.35
CA GLU A 150 -4.84 1.68 1.19
C GLU A 150 -4.67 0.15 1.28
N VAL A 151 -3.49 -0.31 1.72
CA VAL A 151 -3.22 -1.73 1.94
C VAL A 151 -4.13 -2.30 3.03
N PHE A 152 -4.28 -1.60 4.16
CA PHE A 152 -5.17 -2.04 5.25
C PHE A 152 -6.64 -2.06 4.83
N ARG A 153 -7.10 -1.06 4.09
CA ARG A 153 -8.46 -1.04 3.51
C ARG A 153 -8.67 -2.24 2.58
N ALA A 154 -7.69 -2.56 1.73
CA ALA A 154 -7.78 -3.73 0.85
C ALA A 154 -7.86 -5.04 1.65
N ILE A 155 -7.02 -5.23 2.68
CA ILE A 155 -7.07 -6.41 3.56
C ILE A 155 -8.44 -6.51 4.25
N GLY A 156 -8.95 -5.40 4.79
CA GLY A 156 -10.26 -5.33 5.44
C GLY A 156 -11.40 -5.74 4.50
N ARG A 157 -11.44 -5.21 3.27
CA ARG A 157 -12.47 -5.57 2.28
C ARG A 157 -12.37 -7.03 1.82
N LEU A 158 -11.16 -7.58 1.77
CA LEU A 158 -10.90 -8.95 1.32
C LEU A 158 -11.01 -10.00 2.43
N SER A 159 -11.22 -9.57 3.68
CA SER A 159 -11.33 -10.46 4.84
C SER A 159 -12.39 -11.54 4.62
N HIS A 160 -13.60 -11.20 4.20
CA HIS A 160 -14.70 -12.18 4.03
C HIS A 160 -14.71 -12.89 2.66
N SER A 161 -13.67 -12.72 1.85
CA SER A 161 -13.62 -13.23 0.48
C SER A 161 -12.56 -14.31 0.31
N ASN A 162 -12.88 -15.33 -0.50
CA ASN A 162 -11.93 -16.37 -0.92
C ASN A 162 -11.26 -16.06 -2.28
N ILE A 163 -11.42 -14.83 -2.79
CA ILE A 163 -10.84 -14.41 -4.08
C ILE A 163 -9.30 -14.47 -4.01
N THR A 164 -8.70 -14.83 -5.15
CA THR A 164 -7.25 -14.82 -5.37
C THR A 164 -6.71 -13.40 -5.32
N VAL A 165 -5.63 -13.20 -4.56
CA VAL A 165 -4.99 -11.91 -4.39
C VAL A 165 -3.56 -11.96 -4.92
N LEU A 166 -3.18 -10.97 -5.72
CA LEU A 166 -1.82 -10.74 -6.16
C LEU A 166 -1.23 -9.57 -5.38
N ILE A 167 -0.16 -9.83 -4.63
CA ILE A 167 0.58 -8.84 -3.84
C ILE A 167 1.82 -8.42 -4.63
N ASN A 168 1.91 -7.15 -4.99
CA ASN A 168 3.08 -6.58 -5.66
C ASN A 168 3.84 -5.68 -4.69
N GLY A 169 5.15 -5.86 -4.63
CA GLY A 169 6.01 -5.00 -3.83
C GLY A 169 7.47 -5.43 -3.94
N GLU A 170 8.37 -4.46 -3.77
CA GLU A 170 9.80 -4.73 -3.75
C GLU A 170 10.18 -5.75 -2.67
N SER A 171 11.36 -6.35 -2.80
CA SER A 171 11.88 -7.26 -1.79
C SER A 171 12.01 -6.56 -0.44
N GLY A 172 11.61 -7.24 0.63
CA GLY A 172 11.69 -6.71 2.00
C GLY A 172 10.62 -5.68 2.38
N THR A 173 9.57 -5.48 1.57
CA THR A 173 8.46 -4.56 1.91
C THR A 173 7.41 -5.13 2.87
N GLY A 174 7.41 -6.45 3.10
CA GLY A 174 6.46 -7.13 4.00
C GLY A 174 5.33 -7.90 3.30
N LYS A 175 5.53 -8.37 2.05
CA LYS A 175 4.53 -9.15 1.28
C LYS A 175 3.96 -10.34 2.04
N GLU A 176 4.83 -11.09 2.72
CA GLU A 176 4.45 -12.26 3.52
C GLU A 176 3.54 -11.89 4.71
N LEU A 177 3.83 -10.78 5.39
CA LEU A 177 2.99 -10.30 6.49
C LEU A 177 1.57 -9.94 6.00
N VAL A 178 1.47 -9.30 4.83
CA VAL A 178 0.17 -9.01 4.20
C VAL A 178 -0.59 -10.30 3.85
N ALA A 179 0.10 -11.32 3.34
CA ALA A 179 -0.51 -12.62 3.06
C ALA A 179 -1.02 -13.32 4.33
N HIS A 180 -0.26 -13.27 5.42
CA HIS A 180 -0.68 -13.77 6.73
C HIS A 180 -1.91 -13.03 7.25
N ALA A 181 -1.94 -11.69 7.15
CA ALA A 181 -3.10 -10.90 7.53
C ALA A 181 -4.35 -11.29 6.73
N LEU A 182 -4.24 -11.42 5.42
CA LEU A 182 -5.35 -11.85 4.56
C LEU A 182 -5.90 -13.23 4.93
N HIS A 183 -5.03 -14.16 5.33
CA HIS A 183 -5.45 -15.49 5.78
C HIS A 183 -6.13 -15.44 7.17
N ARG A 184 -5.49 -14.78 8.14
CA ARG A 184 -5.96 -14.68 9.53
C ARG A 184 -7.32 -14.01 9.65
N HIS A 185 -7.63 -13.06 8.78
CA HIS A 185 -8.91 -12.36 8.79
C HIS A 185 -9.94 -13.00 7.87
N SER A 186 -9.66 -14.20 7.33
CA SER A 186 -10.54 -14.91 6.42
C SER A 186 -11.43 -15.95 7.08
N PRO A 187 -12.47 -16.44 6.38
CA PRO A 187 -13.23 -17.60 6.83
C PRO A 187 -12.36 -18.85 7.06
N ARG A 188 -11.14 -18.88 6.51
CA ARG A 188 -10.16 -19.97 6.62
C ARG A 188 -9.10 -19.72 7.69
N ALA A 189 -9.27 -18.76 8.60
CA ALA A 189 -8.29 -18.39 9.62
C ALA A 189 -7.84 -19.55 10.53
N ALA A 190 -8.71 -20.55 10.74
CA ALA A 190 -8.40 -21.74 11.54
C ALA A 190 -7.80 -22.89 10.70
N SER A 191 -7.79 -22.76 9.37
CA SER A 191 -7.27 -23.75 8.43
C SER A 191 -5.76 -23.54 8.21
N PRO A 192 -5.04 -24.51 7.60
CA PRO A 192 -3.61 -24.35 7.35
C PRO A 192 -3.28 -23.17 6.43
N PHE A 193 -2.22 -22.44 6.79
CA PHE A 193 -1.52 -21.49 5.92
C PHE A 193 -0.19 -22.11 5.49
N ILE A 194 -0.05 -22.41 4.20
CA ILE A 194 1.17 -22.98 3.64
C ILE A 194 1.86 -21.92 2.78
N ALA A 195 3.03 -21.47 3.21
CA ALA A 195 3.86 -20.55 2.44
C ALA A 195 4.92 -21.31 1.63
N LEU A 196 5.10 -20.91 0.37
CA LEU A 196 6.11 -21.45 -0.52
C LEU A 196 6.80 -20.32 -1.28
N ASN A 197 8.12 -20.25 -1.18
CA ASN A 197 8.94 -19.30 -1.94
C ASN A 197 9.48 -19.99 -3.20
N MET A 198 9.05 -19.54 -4.38
CA MET A 198 9.44 -20.17 -5.65
C MET A 198 10.95 -20.02 -5.92
N ALA A 199 11.56 -18.90 -5.53
CA ALA A 199 12.97 -18.63 -5.77
C ALA A 199 13.91 -19.53 -4.92
N ALA A 200 13.41 -20.09 -3.82
CA ALA A 200 14.19 -20.95 -2.93
C ALA A 200 14.20 -22.43 -3.35
N ILE A 201 13.36 -22.83 -4.32
CA ILE A 201 13.18 -24.23 -4.71
C ILE A 201 13.85 -24.46 -6.08
N PRO A 202 14.71 -25.48 -6.21
CA PRO A 202 15.24 -25.87 -7.52
C PRO A 202 14.11 -26.13 -8.51
N LYS A 203 14.25 -25.60 -9.74
CA LYS A 203 13.19 -25.64 -10.76
C LYS A 203 12.69 -27.06 -11.06
N ASP A 204 13.62 -28.00 -11.05
CA ASP A 204 13.45 -29.44 -11.22
C ASP A 204 12.66 -30.12 -10.08
N LEU A 205 12.64 -29.53 -8.88
CA LEU A 205 11.86 -30.05 -7.74
C LEU A 205 10.53 -29.32 -7.53
N MET A 206 10.30 -28.19 -8.20
CA MET A 206 9.16 -27.32 -7.95
C MET A 206 7.81 -28.01 -8.17
N GLU A 207 7.66 -28.79 -9.25
CA GLU A 207 6.43 -29.55 -9.50
C GLU A 207 6.17 -30.58 -8.38
N SER A 208 7.21 -31.28 -7.95
CA SER A 208 7.15 -32.31 -6.93
C SER A 208 6.81 -31.72 -5.54
N GLU A 209 7.33 -30.54 -5.22
CA GLU A 209 6.97 -29.82 -3.99
C GLU A 209 5.52 -29.32 -4.02
N LEU A 210 5.06 -28.72 -5.13
CA LEU A 210 3.70 -28.18 -5.24
C LEU A 210 2.63 -29.26 -5.31
N PHE A 211 2.79 -30.22 -6.22
CA PHE A 211 1.76 -31.20 -6.57
C PHE A 211 2.01 -32.58 -5.96
N GLY A 212 3.17 -32.82 -5.36
CA GLY A 212 3.52 -34.15 -4.85
C GLY A 212 3.88 -35.12 -5.98
N HIS A 213 4.29 -36.33 -5.59
CA HIS A 213 4.70 -37.36 -6.54
C HIS A 213 4.29 -38.77 -6.07
N GLU A 214 4.00 -39.62 -7.05
CA GLU A 214 3.82 -41.06 -6.86
C GLU A 214 5.16 -41.79 -6.72
N LYS A 215 5.12 -42.98 -6.12
CA LYS A 215 6.31 -43.84 -6.02
C LYS A 215 6.83 -44.19 -7.42
N GLY A 216 8.12 -43.92 -7.66
CA GLY A 216 8.77 -44.20 -8.94
C GLY A 216 8.59 -43.13 -10.01
N ALA A 217 8.04 -41.96 -9.69
CA ALA A 217 7.80 -40.88 -10.64
C ALA A 217 9.09 -40.31 -11.29
N PHE A 218 10.22 -40.35 -10.59
CA PHE A 218 11.54 -39.95 -11.09
C PHE A 218 12.65 -40.68 -10.31
N THR A 219 13.90 -40.58 -10.78
CA THR A 219 15.07 -41.18 -10.08
C THR A 219 15.23 -40.58 -8.68
N GLY A 220 14.98 -41.39 -7.64
CA GLY A 220 14.99 -40.95 -6.24
C GLY A 220 13.60 -40.87 -5.57
N ALA A 221 12.50 -41.03 -6.33
CA ALA A 221 11.14 -41.07 -5.80
C ALA A 221 10.81 -42.43 -5.15
N ALA A 222 11.45 -42.74 -4.02
CA ALA A 222 11.30 -44.03 -3.34
C ALA A 222 9.93 -44.21 -2.67
N ASN A 223 9.30 -43.11 -2.24
CA ASN A 223 8.04 -43.08 -1.51
C ASN A 223 7.05 -42.11 -2.16
N LEU A 224 5.76 -42.29 -1.87
CA LEU A 224 4.73 -41.30 -2.15
C LEU A 224 4.98 -40.04 -1.31
N ARG A 225 4.85 -38.85 -1.90
CA ARG A 225 4.92 -37.58 -1.19
C ARG A 225 3.75 -36.69 -1.54
N ARG A 226 3.06 -36.17 -0.51
CA ARG A 226 1.97 -35.18 -0.66
C ARG A 226 2.55 -33.80 -0.96
N GLY A 227 2.01 -33.15 -1.98
CA GLY A 227 2.39 -31.78 -2.36
C GLY A 227 1.86 -30.71 -1.42
N ARG A 228 2.30 -29.46 -1.62
CA ARG A 228 1.80 -28.30 -0.85
C ARG A 228 0.33 -28.01 -1.09
N PHE A 229 -0.20 -28.29 -2.29
CA PHE A 229 -1.63 -28.17 -2.55
C PHE A 229 -2.47 -29.09 -1.66
N GLU A 230 -2.06 -30.35 -1.49
CA GLU A 230 -2.77 -31.29 -0.59
C GLU A 230 -2.63 -30.89 0.88
N GLN A 231 -1.49 -30.32 1.27
CA GLN A 231 -1.27 -29.85 2.64
C GLN A 231 -2.08 -28.58 2.97
N ALA A 232 -2.38 -27.77 1.96
CA ALA A 232 -3.14 -26.53 2.08
C ALA A 232 -4.65 -26.73 1.87
N ASP A 233 -5.13 -27.96 1.69
CA ASP A 233 -6.54 -28.26 1.45
C ASP A 233 -7.44 -27.71 2.58
N GLY A 234 -8.53 -27.05 2.21
CA GLY A 234 -9.41 -26.29 3.12
C GLY A 234 -8.81 -24.98 3.65
N GLY A 235 -7.56 -24.65 3.32
CA GLY A 235 -6.79 -23.52 3.83
C GLY A 235 -6.35 -22.53 2.76
N THR A 236 -5.17 -21.94 2.97
CA THR A 236 -4.56 -20.94 2.09
C THR A 236 -3.15 -21.38 1.68
N LEU A 237 -2.86 -21.29 0.38
CA LEU A 237 -1.52 -21.47 -0.17
C LEU A 237 -0.98 -20.11 -0.62
N PHE A 238 0.11 -19.69 0.01
CA PHE A 238 0.83 -18.47 -0.32
C PHE A 238 2.03 -18.81 -1.23
N LEU A 239 2.01 -18.25 -2.44
CA LEU A 239 3.04 -18.42 -3.46
C LEU A 239 3.87 -17.14 -3.55
N ASP A 240 4.99 -17.11 -2.85
CA ASP A 240 5.94 -15.99 -2.91
C ASP A 240 6.87 -16.11 -4.11
N GLU A 241 7.19 -14.97 -4.69
CA GLU A 241 7.94 -14.82 -5.93
C GLU A 241 7.39 -15.65 -7.11
N ILE A 242 6.08 -15.54 -7.36
CA ILE A 242 5.37 -16.29 -8.42
C ILE A 242 5.98 -16.09 -9.82
N GLY A 243 6.66 -14.96 -10.06
CA GLY A 243 7.36 -14.67 -11.31
C GLY A 243 8.52 -15.62 -11.62
N ASP A 244 9.08 -16.32 -10.63
CA ASP A 244 10.17 -17.28 -10.80
C ASP A 244 9.69 -18.71 -11.14
N MET A 245 8.37 -18.91 -11.27
CA MET A 245 7.79 -20.21 -11.59
C MET A 245 8.12 -20.66 -13.03
N PRO A 246 8.63 -21.89 -13.25
CA PRO A 246 8.84 -22.46 -14.58
C PRO A 246 7.56 -22.63 -15.40
N ALA A 247 7.65 -22.54 -16.73
CA ALA A 247 6.51 -22.60 -17.64
C ALA A 247 5.68 -23.91 -17.53
N ASP A 248 6.33 -25.05 -17.29
CA ASP A 248 5.65 -26.34 -17.11
C ASP A 248 4.78 -26.32 -15.85
N THR A 249 5.31 -25.77 -14.75
CA THR A 249 4.60 -25.60 -13.48
C THR A 249 3.44 -24.60 -13.60
N GLN A 250 3.63 -23.50 -14.35
CA GLN A 250 2.58 -22.51 -14.64
C GLN A 250 1.35 -23.15 -15.29
N THR A 251 1.57 -24.08 -16.24
CA THR A 251 0.50 -24.79 -16.95
C THR A 251 -0.34 -25.65 -15.99
N ARG A 252 0.29 -26.30 -15.01
CA ARG A 252 -0.43 -27.10 -14.01
C ARG A 252 -1.14 -26.23 -12.98
N LEU A 253 -0.52 -25.13 -12.55
CA LEU A 253 -1.14 -24.16 -11.65
C LEU A 253 -2.43 -23.59 -12.26
N LEU A 254 -2.41 -23.28 -13.56
CA LEU A 254 -3.59 -22.81 -14.29
C LEU A 254 -4.76 -23.80 -14.20
N ARG A 255 -4.49 -25.11 -14.32
CA ARG A 255 -5.52 -26.16 -14.19
C ARG A 255 -6.10 -26.21 -12.78
N VAL A 256 -5.27 -26.11 -11.75
CA VAL A 256 -5.75 -26.06 -10.36
C VAL A 256 -6.64 -24.85 -10.12
N LEU A 257 -6.24 -23.68 -10.63
CA LEU A 257 -7.03 -22.45 -10.53
C LEU A 257 -8.33 -22.50 -11.36
N ALA A 258 -8.47 -23.42 -12.30
CA ALA A 258 -9.66 -23.59 -13.12
C ALA A 258 -10.63 -24.61 -12.53
N ASP A 259 -10.12 -25.80 -12.20
CA ASP A 259 -10.94 -26.98 -11.94
C ASP A 259 -10.88 -27.43 -10.47
N GLY A 260 -9.97 -26.87 -9.67
CA GLY A 260 -9.73 -27.29 -8.28
C GLY A 260 -9.13 -28.69 -8.16
N GLU A 261 -8.54 -29.21 -9.23
CA GLU A 261 -7.94 -30.54 -9.26
C GLU A 261 -6.58 -30.55 -9.97
N PHE A 262 -5.73 -31.50 -9.60
CA PHE A 262 -4.45 -31.77 -10.25
C PHE A 262 -4.07 -33.24 -10.18
N TYR A 263 -3.01 -33.60 -10.90
CA TYR A 263 -2.38 -34.91 -10.83
C TYR A 263 -1.02 -34.78 -10.16
N ARG A 264 -0.69 -35.72 -9.27
CA ARG A 264 0.68 -35.88 -8.75
C ARG A 264 1.63 -36.16 -9.90
N VAL A 265 2.91 -35.81 -9.75
CA VAL A 265 3.93 -36.17 -10.73
C VAL A 265 3.99 -37.70 -10.84
N GLY A 266 3.81 -38.22 -12.06
CA GLY A 266 3.73 -39.66 -12.35
C GLY A 266 2.41 -40.33 -11.96
N GLY A 267 1.42 -39.57 -11.48
CA GLY A 267 0.11 -40.08 -11.10
C GLY A 267 -0.95 -39.93 -12.19
N HIS A 268 -1.95 -40.82 -12.17
CA HIS A 268 -3.09 -40.80 -13.10
C HIS A 268 -4.43 -40.55 -12.40
N THR A 269 -4.43 -40.53 -11.06
CA THR A 269 -5.62 -40.25 -10.25
C THR A 269 -5.69 -38.75 -9.97
N PRO A 270 -6.80 -38.07 -10.30
CA PRO A 270 -6.96 -36.67 -9.96
C PRO A 270 -7.11 -36.49 -8.45
N VAL A 271 -6.50 -35.44 -7.93
CA VAL A 271 -6.60 -35.00 -6.54
C VAL A 271 -7.34 -33.67 -6.52
N LYS A 272 -8.52 -33.65 -5.90
CA LYS A 272 -9.33 -32.45 -5.74
C LYS A 272 -8.97 -31.77 -4.41
N VAL A 273 -8.77 -30.46 -4.46
CA VAL A 273 -8.46 -29.63 -3.29
C VAL A 273 -9.24 -28.33 -3.35
N ASP A 274 -9.60 -27.80 -2.19
CA ASP A 274 -10.20 -26.48 -2.07
C ASP A 274 -9.20 -25.56 -1.36
N VAL A 275 -8.46 -24.74 -2.12
CA VAL A 275 -7.37 -23.90 -1.59
C VAL A 275 -7.54 -22.46 -2.04
N ARG A 276 -7.50 -21.53 -1.08
CA ARG A 276 -7.39 -20.10 -1.40
C ARG A 276 -5.95 -19.77 -1.80
N ILE A 277 -5.78 -19.10 -2.94
CA ILE A 277 -4.45 -18.73 -3.44
C ILE A 277 -4.16 -17.26 -3.15
N ILE A 278 -2.99 -17.01 -2.57
CA ILE A 278 -2.40 -15.67 -2.45
C ILE A 278 -1.05 -15.73 -3.14
N ALA A 279 -0.82 -14.89 -4.13
CA ALA A 279 0.45 -14.83 -4.86
C ALA A 279 1.17 -13.53 -4.54
N ALA A 280 2.50 -13.55 -4.49
CA ALA A 280 3.32 -12.37 -4.30
C ALA A 280 4.47 -12.33 -5.30
N THR A 281 4.88 -11.13 -5.73
CA THR A 281 6.11 -10.96 -6.53
C THR A 281 6.64 -9.53 -6.46
N HIS A 282 7.96 -9.39 -6.59
CA HIS A 282 8.61 -8.10 -6.87
C HIS A 282 8.72 -7.79 -8.37
N GLN A 283 8.51 -8.77 -9.24
CA GLN A 283 8.67 -8.61 -10.69
C GLN A 283 7.40 -8.01 -11.31
N ASN A 284 7.58 -7.33 -12.45
CA ASN A 284 6.47 -6.89 -13.29
C ASN A 284 6.02 -8.08 -14.17
N LEU A 285 4.89 -8.70 -13.81
CA LEU A 285 4.39 -9.88 -14.52
C LEU A 285 3.95 -9.54 -15.95
N GLU A 286 3.44 -8.34 -16.20
CA GLU A 286 3.06 -7.88 -17.52
C GLU A 286 4.26 -7.88 -18.48
N THR A 287 5.42 -7.41 -18.02
CA THR A 287 6.68 -7.49 -18.76
C THR A 287 7.12 -8.92 -19.00
N LEU A 288 6.95 -9.82 -18.02
CA LEU A 288 7.29 -11.24 -18.20
C LEU A 288 6.37 -11.95 -19.20
N VAL A 289 5.09 -11.56 -19.25
CA VAL A 289 4.13 -12.04 -20.24
C VAL A 289 4.55 -11.60 -21.64
N HIS A 290 4.87 -10.32 -21.83
CA HIS A 290 5.38 -9.83 -23.12
C HIS A 290 6.69 -10.49 -23.55
N ALA A 291 7.54 -10.90 -22.58
CA ALA A 291 8.78 -11.63 -22.84
C ALA A 291 8.58 -13.15 -23.05
N GLY A 292 7.34 -13.67 -22.98
CA GLY A 292 7.04 -15.10 -23.08
C GLY A 292 7.57 -15.95 -21.91
N LYS A 293 7.94 -15.32 -20.79
CA LYS A 293 8.45 -16.00 -19.58
C LYS A 293 7.34 -16.33 -18.59
N PHE A 294 6.21 -15.66 -18.69
CA PHE A 294 5.03 -15.91 -17.88
C PHE A 294 3.80 -16.05 -18.79
N ARG A 295 2.92 -16.99 -18.48
CA ARG A 295 1.73 -17.21 -19.30
C ARG A 295 0.66 -16.15 -19.05
N GLU A 296 0.10 -15.62 -20.13
CA GLU A 296 -0.95 -14.61 -20.10
C GLU A 296 -2.23 -15.12 -19.41
N ASP A 297 -2.65 -16.35 -19.72
CA ASP A 297 -3.83 -16.99 -19.12
C ASP A 297 -3.72 -17.12 -17.58
N LEU A 298 -2.55 -17.50 -17.09
CA LEU A 298 -2.26 -17.59 -15.66
C LEU A 298 -2.23 -16.21 -15.01
N PHE A 299 -1.61 -15.22 -15.66
CA PHE A 299 -1.58 -13.85 -15.17
C PHE A 299 -3.00 -13.32 -14.93
N HIS A 300 -3.92 -13.49 -15.88
CA HIS A 300 -5.30 -13.04 -15.73
C HIS A 300 -6.05 -13.75 -14.60
N ARG A 301 -5.78 -15.03 -14.33
CA ARG A 301 -6.40 -15.76 -13.21
C ARG A 301 -5.83 -15.38 -11.84
N LEU A 302 -4.58 -14.93 -11.78
CA LEU A 302 -3.95 -14.48 -10.54
C LEU A 302 -4.28 -13.00 -10.25
N ASN A 303 -4.31 -12.17 -11.29
CA ASN A 303 -4.52 -10.73 -11.18
C ASN A 303 -6.02 -10.35 -11.11
N VAL A 304 -6.75 -10.98 -10.17
CA VAL A 304 -8.16 -10.64 -9.91
C VAL A 304 -8.25 -9.41 -9.02
N ILE A 305 -7.53 -9.43 -7.90
CA ILE A 305 -7.36 -8.28 -7.01
C ILE A 305 -5.87 -8.06 -6.76
N ARG A 306 -5.40 -6.84 -7.01
CA ARG A 306 -4.01 -6.44 -6.85
C ARG A 306 -3.84 -5.58 -5.61
N ILE A 307 -2.91 -5.95 -4.73
CA ILE A 307 -2.49 -5.13 -3.59
C ILE A 307 -1.06 -4.68 -3.86
N HIS A 308 -0.85 -3.37 -3.96
CA HIS A 308 0.48 -2.79 -4.08
C HIS A 308 1.00 -2.39 -2.70
N ILE A 309 2.14 -2.93 -2.29
CA ILE A 309 2.80 -2.54 -1.04
C ILE A 309 3.80 -1.42 -1.34
N PRO A 310 3.67 -0.25 -0.71
CA PRO A 310 4.58 0.86 -0.92
C PRO A 310 5.99 0.53 -0.43
N ARG A 311 6.99 1.11 -1.10
CA ARG A 311 8.39 1.02 -0.68
C ARG A 311 8.58 1.81 0.59
N MET A 312 9.60 1.46 1.36
CA MET A 312 9.90 2.14 2.61
C MET A 312 10.17 3.64 2.43
N SER A 313 10.77 4.02 1.31
CA SER A 313 11.03 5.41 0.93
C SER A 313 9.78 6.22 0.61
N ASP A 314 8.66 5.58 0.31
CA ASP A 314 7.35 6.18 0.04
C ASP A 314 6.47 6.25 1.32
N ARG A 315 6.94 5.69 2.45
CA ARG A 315 6.30 5.69 3.78
C ARG A 315 7.32 6.00 4.88
N ARG A 316 8.03 7.12 4.75
CA ARG A 316 9.14 7.50 5.65
C ARG A 316 8.68 7.76 7.07
N GLU A 317 7.42 8.14 7.22
CA GLU A 317 6.73 8.38 8.50
C GLU A 317 6.71 7.12 9.37
N ASP A 318 6.73 5.93 8.76
CA ASP A 318 6.69 4.64 9.47
C ASP A 318 8.05 4.26 10.07
N ILE A 319 9.14 4.85 9.58
CA ILE A 319 10.53 4.43 9.91
C ILE A 319 10.81 4.49 11.42
N PRO A 320 10.48 5.56 12.17
CA PRO A 320 10.74 5.61 13.61
C PRO A 320 9.94 4.56 14.39
N THR A 321 8.68 4.35 14.04
CA THR A 321 7.81 3.36 14.71
C THR A 321 8.29 1.94 14.44
N LEU A 322 8.65 1.64 13.19
CA LEU A 322 9.27 0.36 12.81
C LEU A 322 10.62 0.15 13.51
N ALA A 323 11.48 1.16 13.57
CA ALA A 323 12.79 1.05 14.18
C ALA A 323 12.69 0.77 15.69
N ARG A 324 11.79 1.48 16.40
CA ARG A 324 11.47 1.21 17.81
C ARG A 324 10.99 -0.23 18.02
N HIS A 325 10.11 -0.72 17.14
CA HIS A 325 9.63 -2.10 17.20
C HIS A 325 10.78 -3.11 17.02
N PHE A 326 11.61 -2.95 15.98
CA PHE A 326 12.72 -3.88 15.72
C PHE A 326 13.83 -3.84 16.77
N LEU A 327 14.14 -2.67 17.33
CA LEU A 327 15.07 -2.55 18.46
C LEU A 327 14.53 -3.25 19.71
N SER A 328 13.24 -3.11 19.99
CA SER A 328 12.60 -3.83 21.10
C SER A 328 12.60 -5.34 20.89
N ARG A 329 12.26 -5.80 19.68
CA ARG A 329 12.27 -7.23 19.33
C ARG A 329 13.68 -7.81 19.38
N ALA A 330 14.67 -7.13 18.81
CA ALA A 330 16.07 -7.57 18.86
C ALA A 330 16.59 -7.66 20.30
N ALA A 331 16.22 -6.71 21.16
CA ALA A 331 16.57 -6.73 22.56
C ALA A 331 15.95 -7.90 23.33
N GLN A 332 14.69 -8.24 23.03
CA GLN A 332 14.04 -9.45 23.58
C GLN A 332 14.73 -10.74 23.10
N GLU A 333 15.03 -10.85 21.80
CA GLU A 333 15.73 -12.00 21.23
C GLU A 333 17.12 -12.21 21.85
N LEU A 334 17.83 -11.12 22.17
CA LEU A 334 19.18 -11.13 22.75
C LEU A 334 19.20 -11.06 24.29
N ALA A 335 18.03 -10.98 24.95
CA ALA A 335 17.88 -10.79 26.39
C ALA A 335 18.68 -9.59 26.95
N VAL A 336 18.66 -8.46 26.23
CA VAL A 336 19.30 -7.19 26.62
C VAL A 336 18.26 -6.07 26.76
N GLU A 337 18.67 -4.91 27.30
CA GLU A 337 17.81 -3.73 27.30
C GLU A 337 17.62 -3.16 25.88
N PRO A 338 16.41 -2.68 25.54
CA PRO A 338 16.17 -2.04 24.26
C PRO A 338 16.96 -0.74 24.12
N LYS A 339 17.63 -0.59 22.97
CA LYS A 339 18.29 0.64 22.59
C LYS A 339 17.25 1.71 22.23
N LEU A 340 17.60 2.97 22.46
CA LEU A 340 16.77 4.15 22.18
C LEU A 340 17.44 5.00 21.11
N LEU A 341 16.74 5.30 20.03
CA LEU A 341 17.22 6.23 19.01
C LEU A 341 17.09 7.67 19.53
N LYS A 342 18.13 8.49 19.34
CA LYS A 342 17.98 9.94 19.52
C LYS A 342 17.11 10.53 18.40
N SER A 343 16.43 11.63 18.69
CA SER A 343 15.59 12.33 17.70
C SER A 343 16.36 12.68 16.41
N GLU A 344 17.62 13.10 16.53
CA GLU A 344 18.50 13.38 15.38
C GLU A 344 18.80 12.12 14.56
N THR A 345 19.01 10.97 15.23
CA THR A 345 19.22 9.67 14.59
C THR A 345 17.95 9.19 13.89
N GLU A 346 16.78 9.33 14.52
CA GLU A 346 15.49 8.99 13.89
C GLU A 346 15.26 9.81 12.61
N GLU A 347 15.49 11.12 12.67
CA GLU A 347 15.33 12.01 11.52
C GLU A 347 16.34 11.70 10.42
N TYR A 348 17.57 11.33 10.78
CA TYR A 348 18.55 10.84 9.81
C TYR A 348 18.08 9.57 9.11
N LEU A 349 17.60 8.57 9.87
CA LEU A 349 17.09 7.30 9.33
C LEU A 349 15.88 7.50 8.41
N LYS A 350 15.00 8.47 8.69
CA LYS A 350 13.85 8.79 7.80
C LYS A 350 14.29 9.21 6.40
N ASN A 351 15.43 9.89 6.30
CA ASN A 351 15.91 10.47 5.04
C ASN A 351 16.75 9.50 4.20
N LEU A 352 17.05 8.31 4.72
CA LEU A 352 17.77 7.28 3.99
C LEU A 352 16.89 6.59 2.92
N PRO A 353 17.50 6.10 1.82
CA PRO A 353 16.75 5.53 0.69
C PRO A 353 16.17 4.14 0.94
N TRP A 354 16.73 3.36 1.88
CA TRP A 354 16.31 2.01 2.24
C TRP A 354 16.05 1.05 1.05
N PRO A 355 17.04 0.76 0.18
CA PRO A 355 16.87 -0.13 -0.98
C PRO A 355 16.45 -1.56 -0.61
N GLY A 356 16.78 -2.04 0.59
CA GLY A 356 16.30 -3.34 1.10
C GLY A 356 15.02 -3.25 1.93
N ASN A 357 14.34 -2.09 1.89
CA ASN A 357 13.07 -1.82 2.57
C ASN A 357 13.10 -2.20 4.06
N VAL A 358 11.98 -2.69 4.60
CA VAL A 358 11.79 -3.04 6.01
C VAL A 358 12.79 -4.09 6.47
N ARG A 359 13.15 -5.06 5.61
CA ARG A 359 14.16 -6.08 5.92
C ARG A 359 15.54 -5.48 6.18
N GLN A 360 15.92 -4.43 5.44
CA GLN A 360 17.18 -3.71 5.71
C GLN A 360 17.13 -3.00 7.06
N LEU A 361 16.02 -2.30 7.36
CA LEU A 361 15.86 -1.65 8.67
C LEU A 361 15.91 -2.64 9.83
N GLU A 362 15.24 -3.80 9.71
CA GLU A 362 15.28 -4.85 10.74
C GLU A 362 16.72 -5.30 11.00
N ASN A 363 17.47 -5.60 9.94
CA ASN A 363 18.87 -6.02 10.05
C ASN A 363 19.75 -4.91 10.66
N THR A 364 19.53 -3.66 10.29
CA THR A 364 20.21 -2.51 10.89
C THR A 364 19.91 -2.41 12.39
N CYS A 365 18.66 -2.58 12.81
CA CYS A 365 18.29 -2.53 14.23
C CYS A 365 18.92 -3.68 15.03
N ARG A 366 18.94 -4.90 14.46
CA ARG A 366 19.65 -6.04 15.06
C ARG A 366 21.15 -5.74 15.22
N TRP A 367 21.78 -5.18 14.19
CA TRP A 367 23.19 -4.80 14.23
C TRP A 367 23.47 -3.74 15.31
N ILE A 368 22.66 -2.68 15.37
CA ILE A 368 22.78 -1.60 16.38
C ILE A 368 22.66 -2.17 17.79
N THR A 369 21.73 -3.12 18.00
CA THR A 369 21.52 -3.74 19.32
C THR A 369 22.78 -4.44 19.83
N VAL A 370 23.55 -5.06 18.93
CA VAL A 370 24.80 -5.76 19.26
C VAL A 370 26.01 -4.82 19.34
N MET A 371 26.11 -3.87 18.41
CA MET A 371 27.34 -3.10 18.17
C MET A 371 27.37 -1.76 18.91
N ALA A 372 26.22 -1.16 19.22
CA ALA A 372 26.19 0.11 19.92
C ALA A 372 26.56 -0.06 21.41
N SER A 373 27.57 0.66 21.85
CA SER A 373 28.08 0.62 23.23
C SER A 373 27.10 1.21 24.24
N GLY A 374 26.38 2.28 23.85
CA GLY A 374 25.44 3.01 24.71
C GLY A 374 23.99 2.51 24.59
N ARG A 375 23.13 2.87 25.55
CA ARG A 375 21.68 2.67 25.45
C ARG A 375 21.05 3.63 24.44
N GLU A 376 21.56 4.86 24.37
CA GLU A 376 21.18 5.83 23.36
C GLU A 376 22.03 5.65 22.10
N VAL A 377 21.38 5.61 20.95
CA VAL A 377 22.01 5.41 19.64
C VAL A 377 22.17 6.75 18.94
N HIS A 378 23.42 7.11 18.70
CA HIS A 378 23.80 8.29 17.93
C HIS A 378 23.96 7.94 16.45
N ILE A 379 24.01 8.97 15.58
CA ILE A 379 24.29 8.79 14.15
C ILE A 379 25.64 8.08 13.96
N SER A 380 26.66 8.41 14.77
CA SER A 380 27.97 7.75 14.73
C SER A 380 27.95 6.25 15.05
N ASP A 381 26.87 5.78 15.70
CA ASP A 381 26.70 4.37 16.06
C ASP A 381 25.98 3.58 14.97
N LEU A 382 25.65 4.20 13.82
CA LEU A 382 25.02 3.52 12.70
C LEU A 382 26.06 2.72 11.87
N PRO A 383 25.64 1.65 11.18
CA PRO A 383 26.51 0.90 10.28
C PRO A 383 27.21 1.83 9.27
N PRO A 384 28.50 1.60 8.96
CA PRO A 384 29.24 2.43 8.02
C PRO A 384 28.57 2.55 6.65
N GLU A 385 27.85 1.54 6.20
CA GLU A 385 27.14 1.53 4.92
C GLU A 385 25.99 2.56 4.88
N LEU A 386 25.41 2.91 6.02
CA LEU A 386 24.38 3.94 6.13
C LEU A 386 24.97 5.35 6.24
N LEU A 387 26.19 5.45 6.78
CA LEU A 387 26.97 6.70 6.86
C LEU A 387 27.62 7.04 5.53
N SER A 388 27.93 6.00 4.74
CA SER A 388 28.50 6.05 3.40
C SER A 388 27.41 6.23 2.36
N LEU A 389 26.55 7.24 2.53
CA LEU A 389 25.81 7.72 1.37
C LEU A 389 26.87 8.15 0.35
N PRO A 390 26.85 7.67 -0.91
CA PRO A 390 27.66 8.31 -1.94
C PRO A 390 27.31 9.79 -1.87
N GLN A 391 28.33 10.64 -1.71
CA GLN A 391 28.21 12.11 -1.65
C GLN A 391 27.62 12.72 -2.94
N ASP A 392 27.06 11.90 -3.83
CA ASP A 392 26.35 12.25 -5.05
C ASP A 392 24.82 12.40 -4.88
N SER A 393 24.30 12.33 -3.65
CA SER A 393 22.85 12.46 -3.41
C SER A 393 22.51 13.23 -2.14
N ALA A 394 23.14 14.39 -1.94
CA ALA A 394 22.40 15.45 -1.26
C ALA A 394 21.18 15.78 -2.15
N PRO A 395 19.97 15.98 -1.59
CA PRO A 395 18.91 16.62 -2.35
C PRO A 395 19.51 17.92 -2.87
N VAL A 396 19.45 18.15 -4.18
CA VAL A 396 19.88 19.41 -4.78
C VAL A 396 18.89 20.49 -4.31
N THR A 397 19.05 20.94 -3.07
CA THR A 397 18.32 22.08 -2.50
C THR A 397 18.76 23.37 -3.19
N ASN A 398 19.89 23.34 -3.90
CA ASN A 398 20.38 24.45 -4.70
C ASN A 398 20.86 24.00 -6.09
N TRP A 399 20.04 24.20 -7.11
CA TRP A 399 20.34 23.86 -8.51
C TRP A 399 21.62 24.56 -9.02
N GLU A 400 21.96 25.72 -8.46
CA GLU A 400 23.21 26.44 -8.80
C GLU A 400 24.45 25.65 -8.36
N GLN A 401 24.33 24.89 -7.25
CA GLN A 401 25.42 24.06 -6.75
C GLN A 401 25.62 22.81 -7.62
N ALA A 402 24.54 22.20 -8.10
CA ALA A 402 24.62 21.11 -9.07
C ALA A 402 25.18 21.60 -10.42
N LEU A 403 24.79 22.80 -10.87
CA LEU A 403 25.35 23.40 -12.08
C LEU A 403 26.85 23.69 -11.92
N ARG A 404 27.29 24.17 -10.75
CA ARG A 404 28.71 24.38 -10.43
C ARG A 404 29.48 23.07 -10.45
N GLN A 405 28.98 22.02 -9.80
CA GLN A 405 29.60 20.70 -9.81
C GLN A 405 29.71 20.12 -11.22
N TRP A 406 28.65 20.22 -12.03
CA TRP A 406 28.68 19.80 -13.43
C TRP A 406 29.74 20.57 -14.22
N ALA A 407 29.80 21.89 -14.07
CA ALA A 407 30.77 22.74 -14.77
C ALA A 407 32.22 22.38 -14.37
N ASP A 408 32.48 22.17 -13.08
CA ASP A 408 33.80 21.77 -12.57
C ASP A 408 34.22 20.41 -13.13
N GLN A 409 33.30 19.43 -13.16
CA GLN A 409 33.57 18.10 -13.73
C GLN A 409 33.79 18.14 -15.24
N ALA A 410 33.02 18.94 -15.97
CA ALA A 410 33.15 19.08 -17.42
C ALA A 410 34.46 19.76 -17.82
N LEU A 411 34.87 20.81 -17.09
CA LEU A 411 36.17 21.46 -17.26
C LEU A 411 37.33 20.52 -16.89
N ALA A 412 37.20 19.74 -15.81
CA ALA A 412 38.20 18.74 -15.43
C ALA A 412 38.39 17.64 -16.48
N ARG A 413 37.35 17.35 -17.28
CA ARG A 413 37.39 16.43 -18.43
C ARG A 413 37.91 17.08 -19.72
N GLY A 414 38.35 18.34 -19.67
CA GLY A 414 38.91 19.06 -20.80
C GLY A 414 37.88 19.59 -21.81
N GLN A 415 36.60 19.69 -21.42
CA GLN A 415 35.58 20.30 -22.27
C GLN A 415 35.73 21.83 -22.29
N SER A 416 35.54 22.45 -23.46
CA SER A 416 35.55 23.90 -23.66
C SER A 416 34.20 24.37 -24.23
N ASN A 417 33.95 25.68 -24.17
CA ASN A 417 32.70 26.30 -24.64
C ASN A 417 31.42 25.72 -23.98
N LEU A 418 31.45 25.47 -22.67
CA LEU A 418 30.33 24.84 -21.96
C LEU A 418 28.99 25.57 -22.12
N LEU A 419 29.00 26.89 -22.34
CA LEU A 419 27.77 27.67 -22.54
C LEU A 419 27.01 27.25 -23.81
N ASP A 420 27.70 26.74 -24.83
CA ASP A 420 27.07 26.29 -26.09
C ASP A 420 26.18 25.06 -25.88
N SER A 421 26.43 24.28 -24.81
CA SER A 421 25.59 23.12 -24.44
C SER A 421 24.69 23.42 -23.24
N ALA A 422 25.19 24.15 -22.24
CA ALA A 422 24.47 24.45 -21.02
C ALA A 422 23.26 25.36 -21.26
N VAL A 423 23.41 26.43 -22.05
CA VAL A 423 22.32 27.39 -22.29
C VAL A 423 21.18 26.74 -23.06
N PRO A 424 21.41 26.02 -24.19
CA PRO A 424 20.33 25.32 -24.89
C PRO A 424 19.64 24.25 -24.04
N ALA A 425 20.40 23.52 -23.20
CA ALA A 425 19.83 22.51 -22.31
C ALA A 425 18.93 23.14 -21.23
N PHE A 426 19.40 24.22 -20.61
CA PHE A 426 18.62 24.98 -19.63
C PHE A 426 17.34 25.55 -20.25
N GLU A 427 17.45 26.23 -21.40
CA GLU A 427 16.29 26.79 -22.10
C GLU A 427 15.27 25.71 -22.47
N ARG A 428 15.72 24.55 -22.98
CA ARG A 428 14.84 23.41 -23.33
C ARG A 428 14.04 22.91 -22.13
N ILE A 429 14.71 22.64 -21.01
CA ILE A 429 14.08 22.12 -19.79
C ILE A 429 13.05 23.11 -19.25
N MET A 430 13.39 24.40 -19.23
CA MET A 430 12.47 25.45 -18.77
C MET A 430 11.23 25.57 -19.66
N ILE A 431 11.41 25.51 -20.99
CA ILE A 431 10.30 25.57 -21.94
C ILE A 431 9.39 24.34 -21.81
N GLU A 432 9.94 23.13 -21.74
CA GLU A 432 9.18 21.89 -21.53
C GLU A 432 8.36 21.92 -20.24
N THR A 433 8.98 22.39 -19.16
CA THR A 433 8.33 22.48 -17.85
C THR A 433 7.18 23.49 -17.88
N ALA A 434 7.39 24.68 -18.45
CA ALA A 434 6.35 25.71 -18.58
C ALA A 434 5.20 25.26 -19.48
N LEU A 435 5.48 24.58 -20.60
CA LEU A 435 4.46 24.03 -21.49
C LEU A 435 3.66 22.91 -20.83
N LYS A 436 4.31 22.03 -20.05
CA LYS A 436 3.63 20.99 -19.28
C LYS A 436 2.66 21.58 -18.25
N HIS A 437 3.09 22.63 -17.55
CA HIS A 437 2.28 23.27 -16.51
C HIS A 437 1.09 24.07 -17.05
N THR A 438 1.15 24.44 -18.34
CA THR A 438 0.12 25.21 -19.05
C THR A 438 -0.65 24.37 -20.06
N ALA A 439 -0.49 23.04 -20.03
CA ALA A 439 -1.12 22.09 -20.94
C ALA A 439 -0.94 22.46 -22.43
N GLY A 440 0.25 22.94 -22.80
CA GLY A 440 0.60 23.31 -24.18
C GLY A 440 0.29 24.76 -24.58
N ARG A 441 -0.33 25.57 -23.72
CA ARG A 441 -0.67 26.97 -24.03
C ARG A 441 0.57 27.87 -24.05
N ARG A 442 1.05 28.18 -25.26
CA ARG A 442 2.30 28.95 -25.48
C ARG A 442 2.27 30.36 -24.89
N ARG A 443 1.12 31.03 -24.90
CA ARG A 443 0.99 32.40 -24.33
C ARG A 443 1.20 32.38 -22.82
N ASP A 444 0.57 31.44 -22.13
CA ASP A 444 0.68 31.29 -20.68
C ASP A 444 2.08 30.80 -20.27
N ALA A 445 2.65 29.86 -21.04
CA ALA A 445 4.02 29.39 -20.83
C ALA A 445 5.05 30.53 -20.95
N ALA A 446 4.86 31.44 -21.91
CA ALA A 446 5.74 32.60 -22.07
C ALA A 446 5.68 33.54 -20.86
N VAL A 447 4.48 33.75 -20.30
CA VAL A 447 4.30 34.56 -19.07
C VAL A 447 5.01 33.92 -17.88
N LEU A 448 4.90 32.60 -17.69
CA LEU A 448 5.58 31.88 -16.61
C LEU A 448 7.11 32.00 -16.69
N LEU A 449 7.65 32.07 -17.91
CA LEU A 449 9.08 32.23 -18.16
C LEU A 449 9.54 33.70 -18.18
N GLY A 450 8.63 34.66 -18.07
CA GLY A 450 8.92 36.09 -18.20
C GLY A 450 9.32 36.53 -19.63
N TRP A 451 8.93 35.76 -20.64
CA TRP A 451 9.22 35.99 -22.05
C TRP A 451 8.00 36.50 -22.83
N GLY A 452 8.25 37.17 -23.96
CA GLY A 452 7.21 37.45 -24.94
C GLY A 452 6.86 36.21 -25.79
N ARG A 453 5.61 36.12 -26.28
CA ARG A 453 5.11 35.03 -27.15
C ARG A 453 6.03 34.77 -28.35
N ASN A 454 6.50 35.83 -29.01
CA ASN A 454 7.38 35.74 -30.18
C ASN A 454 8.77 35.20 -29.81
N THR A 455 9.28 35.56 -28.62
CA THR A 455 10.56 35.07 -28.11
C THR A 455 10.51 33.58 -27.81
N LEU A 456 9.45 33.10 -27.14
CA LEU A 456 9.25 31.68 -26.87
C LEU A 456 9.16 30.87 -28.18
N THR A 457 8.37 31.35 -29.14
CA THR A 457 8.20 30.68 -30.44
C THR A 457 9.50 30.58 -31.22
N ARG A 458 10.30 31.66 -31.24
CA ARG A 458 11.64 31.67 -31.84
C ARG A 458 12.57 30.67 -31.16
N LYS A 459 12.58 30.62 -29.82
CA LYS A 459 13.44 29.73 -29.03
C LYS A 459 13.09 28.25 -29.22
N ILE A 460 11.80 27.90 -29.27
CA ILE A 460 11.34 26.54 -29.57
C ILE A 460 11.87 26.08 -30.94
N LYS A 461 11.84 26.98 -31.94
CA LYS A 461 12.34 26.69 -33.30
C LYS A 461 13.86 26.57 -33.34
N GLU A 462 14.59 27.46 -32.66
CA GLU A 462 16.06 27.42 -32.55
C GLU A 462 16.57 26.16 -31.85
N LEU A 463 15.83 25.65 -30.86
CA LEU A 463 16.19 24.46 -30.09
C LEU A 463 15.70 23.14 -30.71
N GLY A 464 15.02 23.20 -31.86
CA GLY A 464 14.54 22.03 -32.61
C GLY A 464 13.47 21.21 -31.89
N MET A 465 12.70 21.82 -31.01
CA MET A 465 11.73 21.11 -30.15
C MET A 465 10.44 20.80 -30.92
N LYS A 466 9.98 19.55 -30.86
CA LYS A 466 8.64 19.15 -31.35
C LYS A 466 7.64 19.31 -30.22
N VAL A 467 6.72 20.26 -30.35
CA VAL A 467 5.65 20.48 -29.37
C VAL A 467 4.37 19.89 -29.95
N ASP A 468 3.90 18.77 -29.41
CA ASP A 468 2.64 18.13 -29.80
C ASP A 468 1.44 18.90 -29.18
N GLY A 469 0.60 19.47 -30.04
CA GLY A 469 -0.79 19.86 -29.71
C GLY A 469 -1.08 21.35 -29.56
N GLY A 470 -1.99 21.84 -30.42
CA GLY A 470 -2.78 23.06 -30.23
C GLY A 470 -2.55 24.16 -31.27
N ASP A 471 -3.04 23.97 -32.50
CA ASP A 471 -3.48 25.09 -33.35
C ASP A 471 -4.66 25.75 -32.63
N ASP A 472 -4.46 26.96 -32.12
CA ASP A 472 -5.51 27.94 -31.80
C ASP A 472 -4.85 29.33 -31.86
N ASP A 473 -5.05 30.00 -33.01
CA ASP A 473 -4.96 31.44 -33.33
C ASP A 473 -4.32 31.68 -34.72
N GLU A 474 -5.01 31.23 -35.77
CA GLU A 474 -5.10 32.00 -37.02
C GLU A 474 -6.57 32.46 -37.16
N GLY A 475 -6.85 33.70 -36.76
CA GLY A 475 -8.19 34.29 -36.87
C GLY A 475 -8.36 35.58 -36.07
N ASP A 476 -7.88 36.69 -36.65
CA ASP A 476 -8.36 38.08 -36.56
C ASP A 476 -7.23 39.10 -36.33
N ASP A 477 -6.68 39.57 -37.46
CA ASP A 477 -6.36 40.99 -37.71
C ASP A 477 -6.08 41.17 -39.22
N ALA A 478 -7.16 41.31 -39.99
CA ALA A 478 -7.26 42.05 -41.26
C ALA A 478 -8.72 42.32 -41.63
#